data_AF-A0A7W1KN80-F1
#
_entry.id   AF-A0A7W1KN80-F1
#
_cell.length_a   1.000
_cell.length_b   1.000
_cell.length_c   1.000
_cell.angle_alpha   90.00
_cell.angle_beta   90.00
_cell.angle_gamma   90.00
#
_symmetry.space_group_name_H-M   'P 1'
#
loop_
_entity.id
_entity.type
_entity.pdbx_description
1 polymer ?
#
loop_
_entity_poly.entity_id
_entity_poly.type
_entity_poly.pdbx_seq_one_letter_code
_entity_poly.pdbx_strand_id
1 'polypeptide(L)' 'MPHPLRTFTDTLRLTNPAARGLPGTYILTFERGKEPDAFQRFADRAKVRGWKVVRLEADHVPERSNPVALMRLLEAVE' A
#
# COMPACT_ATOMS: atom_id res chain seq x y z
N MET A 1 10.51 -19.62 8.78
CA MET A 1 10.12 -19.51 10.20
C MET A 1 8.61 -19.45 10.28
N PRO A 2 7.92 -20.28 11.09
CA PRO A 2 6.48 -20.16 11.24
C PRO A 2 6.13 -18.91 12.05
N HIS A 3 5.23 -18.08 11.53
CA HIS A 3 4.63 -16.99 12.30
C HIS A 3 3.49 -17.54 13.18
N PRO A 4 3.33 -17.08 14.44
CA PRO A 4 2.20 -17.50 15.27
C PRO A 4 0.85 -17.19 14.59
N LEU A 5 -0.11 -18.10 14.66
CA LEU A 5 -1.44 -17.92 14.05
C LEU A 5 -2.10 -16.60 14.47
N ARG A 6 -1.94 -16.23 15.74
CA ARG A 6 -2.49 -14.99 16.33
C ARG A 6 -2.02 -13.71 15.65
N THR A 7 -0.82 -13.70 15.05
CA THR A 7 -0.36 -12.54 14.26
C THR A 7 -1.31 -12.20 13.11
N PHE A 8 -2.01 -13.20 12.56
CA PHE A 8 -2.94 -13.00 11.45
C PHE A 8 -4.41 -12.96 11.88
N THR A 9 -4.75 -13.52 13.03
CA THR A 9 -6.15 -13.67 13.48
C THR A 9 -6.57 -12.71 14.58
N ASP A 10 -5.63 -12.13 15.32
CA ASP A 10 -5.97 -11.21 16.40
C ASP A 10 -6.60 -9.93 15.84
N THR A 11 -7.76 -9.57 16.40
CA THR A 11 -8.52 -8.41 15.93
C THR A 11 -7.91 -7.12 16.46
N LEU A 12 -7.48 -6.24 15.55
CA LEU A 12 -6.99 -4.91 15.89
C LEU A 12 -8.16 -3.91 16.04
N ARG A 13 -8.21 -3.22 17.18
CA ARG A 13 -9.16 -2.11 17.43
C ARG A 13 -8.43 -0.78 17.30
N LEU A 14 -8.68 -0.06 16.19
CA LEU A 14 -8.08 1.25 15.92
C LEU A 14 -9.00 2.37 16.45
N THR A 15 -8.76 2.83 17.67
CA THR A 15 -9.65 3.77 18.39
C THR A 15 -9.15 5.20 18.46
N ASN A 16 -7.87 5.46 18.16
CA ASN A 16 -7.30 6.80 18.24
C ASN A 16 -7.87 7.70 17.11
N PRO A 17 -8.65 8.75 17.44
CA PRO A 17 -9.24 9.62 16.42
C PRO A 17 -8.20 10.47 15.68
N ALA A 18 -7.07 10.80 16.31
CA ALA A 18 -6.01 11.61 15.70
C ALA A 18 -5.39 10.91 14.48
N ALA A 19 -5.40 9.57 14.45
CA ALA A 19 -4.88 8.79 13.33
C ALA A 19 -5.64 9.04 12.01
N ARG A 20 -6.88 9.53 12.05
CA ARG A 20 -7.67 9.84 10.85
C ARG A 20 -7.19 11.09 10.12
N GLY A 21 -6.48 11.98 10.81
CA GLY A 21 -5.94 13.22 10.23
C GLY A 21 -4.52 13.09 9.68
N LEU A 22 -3.87 11.92 9.84
CA LEU A 22 -2.51 11.74 9.34
C LEU A 22 -2.51 11.66 7.80
N PRO A 23 -1.63 12.43 7.14
CA PRO A 23 -1.45 12.29 5.70
C PRO A 23 -0.94 10.89 5.40
N GLY A 24 -1.42 10.33 4.30
CA GLY A 24 -1.00 9.01 3.84
C GLY A 24 -0.94 8.98 2.33
N THR A 25 0.00 8.18 1.83
CA THR A 25 0.13 7.85 0.42
C THR A 25 0.08 6.34 0.30
N TYR A 26 -0.73 5.83 -0.62
CA TYR A 26 -0.80 4.43 -0.98
C TYR A 26 -0.17 4.22 -2.37
N ILE A 27 0.82 3.34 -2.44
CA ILE A 27 1.46 2.94 -3.69
C ILE A 27 0.81 1.63 -4.12
N LEU A 28 0.06 1.65 -5.23
CA LEU A 28 -0.44 0.44 -5.87
C LEU A 28 0.60 -0.03 -6.88
N THR A 29 1.30 -1.12 -6.57
CA THR A 29 2.05 -1.84 -7.60
C THR A 29 1.10 -2.61 -8.49
N PHE A 30 1.39 -2.68 -9.78
CA PHE A 30 0.58 -3.43 -10.72
C PHE A 30 1.43 -3.96 -11.88
N GLU A 31 0.99 -5.06 -12.47
CA GLU A 31 1.53 -5.59 -13.72
C GLU A 31 0.58 -5.30 -14.88
N ARG A 32 1.12 -4.95 -16.06
CA ARG A 32 0.30 -4.72 -17.25
C ARG A 32 -0.52 -5.96 -17.62
N GLY A 33 -1.76 -5.72 -18.03
CA GLY A 33 -2.68 -6.79 -18.46
C GLY A 33 -3.41 -7.51 -17.32
N LYS A 34 -3.14 -7.16 -16.06
CA LYS A 34 -3.86 -7.67 -14.89
C LYS A 34 -4.70 -6.56 -14.26
N GLU A 35 -5.92 -6.39 -14.77
CA GLU A 35 -6.88 -5.37 -14.29
C GLU A 35 -8.22 -6.03 -13.87
N PRO A 36 -8.76 -5.74 -12.67
CA PRO A 36 -8.13 -4.93 -11.62
C PRO A 36 -6.96 -5.68 -10.97
N ASP A 37 -5.98 -4.93 -10.47
CA ASP A 37 -4.94 -5.52 -9.63
C ASP A 37 -5.54 -6.16 -8.36
N ALA A 38 -4.96 -7.26 -7.88
CA ALA A 38 -5.43 -7.97 -6.68
C ALA A 38 -5.48 -7.08 -5.41
N PHE A 39 -4.74 -5.97 -5.41
CA PHE A 39 -4.64 -5.01 -4.32
C PHE A 39 -5.45 -3.75 -4.55
N GLN A 40 -6.21 -3.66 -5.65
CA GLN A 40 -7.07 -2.52 -5.99
C GLN A 40 -8.01 -2.14 -4.83
N ARG A 41 -8.59 -3.14 -4.14
CA ARG A 41 -9.45 -2.91 -2.97
C ARG A 41 -8.80 -2.07 -1.86
N PHE A 42 -7.48 -2.16 -1.71
CA PHE A 42 -6.74 -1.42 -0.69
C PHE A 42 -6.46 0.01 -1.15
N ALA A 43 -6.18 0.20 -2.44
CA ALA A 43 -6.09 1.51 -3.06
C ALA A 43 -7.42 2.28 -2.95
N ASP A 44 -8.55 1.62 -3.20
CA ASP A 44 -9.88 2.24 -3.07
C ASP A 44 -10.15 2.65 -1.61
N ARG A 45 -9.75 1.79 -0.67
CA ARG A 45 -9.84 2.08 0.77
C ARG A 45 -8.97 3.27 1.20
N ALA A 46 -7.84 3.49 0.53
CA ALA A 46 -6.95 4.62 0.77
C ALA A 46 -7.58 5.92 0.19
N LYS A 47 -8.17 5.86 -1.01
CA LYS A 47 -8.92 6.99 -1.58
C LYS A 47 -10.05 7.44 -0.66
N VAL A 48 -10.82 6.52 -0.09
CA VAL A 48 -11.89 6.83 0.87
C VAL A 48 -11.35 7.51 2.15
N ARG A 49 -10.09 7.27 2.52
CA ARG A 49 -9.42 7.97 3.63
C ARG A 49 -8.85 9.34 3.25
N GLY A 50 -8.99 9.76 1.99
CA GLY A 50 -8.38 10.98 1.48
C GLY A 50 -6.87 10.87 1.24
N TRP A 51 -6.32 9.66 1.19
CA TRP A 51 -4.90 9.44 0.93
C TRP A 51 -4.58 9.59 -0.56
N LYS A 52 -3.39 10.10 -0.87
CA LYS A 52 -2.87 10.13 -2.24
C LYS A 52 -2.68 8.68 -2.70
N VAL A 53 -3.18 8.34 -3.88
CA VAL A 53 -2.96 7.01 -4.47
C VAL A 53 -2.12 7.16 -5.73
N VAL A 54 -0.93 6.56 -5.70
CA VAL A 54 -0.01 6.53 -6.84
C VAL A 54 0.12 5.09 -7.34
N ARG A 55 0.42 4.94 -8.64
CA ARG A 55 0.61 3.64 -9.27
C ARG A 55 2.06 3.46 -9.65
N LEU A 56 2.60 2.26 -9.45
CA LEU A 56 3.94 1.87 -9.89
C LEU A 56 3.82 0.57 -10.70
N GLU A 57 4.32 0.58 -11.93
CA GLU A 57 4.39 -0.65 -12.73
C GLU A 57 5.55 -1.52 -12.20
N ALA A 58 5.23 -2.51 -11.37
CA ALA A 58 6.17 -3.39 -10.69
C ALA A 58 5.42 -4.59 -10.09
N ASP A 59 6.18 -5.61 -9.67
CA ASP A 59 5.63 -6.70 -8.87
C ASP A 59 5.34 -6.28 -7.42
N HIS A 60 5.10 -7.28 -6.55
CA HIS A 60 4.78 -7.06 -5.14
C HIS A 60 5.94 -6.61 -4.26
N VAL A 61 7.17 -6.73 -4.76
CA VAL A 61 8.40 -6.44 -4.02
C VAL A 61 9.26 -5.45 -4.81
N PRO A 62 8.71 -4.25 -5.14
CA PRO A 62 9.41 -3.26 -5.97
C PRO A 62 10.73 -2.81 -5.34
N GLU A 63 10.88 -2.89 -4.01
CA GLU A 63 12.12 -2.59 -3.30
C GLU A 63 13.27 -3.56 -3.66
N ARG A 64 12.94 -4.71 -4.23
CA ARG A 64 13.89 -5.72 -4.71
C ARG A 64 13.96 -5.77 -6.23
N SER A 65 12.80 -5.83 -6.89
CA SER A 65 12.70 -6.04 -8.33
C SER A 65 12.92 -4.76 -9.13
N ASN A 66 12.55 -3.60 -8.58
CA ASN A 66 12.65 -2.30 -9.26
C ASN A 66 12.98 -1.14 -8.30
N PRO A 67 14.10 -1.22 -7.54
CA PRO A 67 14.41 -0.29 -6.46
C PRO A 67 14.58 1.16 -6.94
N VAL A 68 15.10 1.36 -8.17
CA VAL A 68 15.31 2.70 -8.73
C VAL A 68 13.97 3.37 -9.06
N ALA A 69 13.00 2.65 -9.64
CA ALA A 69 11.70 3.22 -9.91
C ALA A 69 10.93 3.52 -8.61
N LEU A 70 11.04 2.64 -7.62
CA LEU A 70 10.46 2.88 -6.29
C LEU A 70 11.06 4.14 -5.64
N MET A 71 12.39 4.29 -5.66
CA MET A 71 13.06 5.47 -5.11
C MET A 71 12.58 6.76 -5.78
N ARG A 72 12.51 6.79 -7.12
CA ARG A 72 12.05 7.98 -7.86
C ARG A 72 10.61 8.34 -7.52
N LEU A 73 9.77 7.33 -7.32
CA LEU A 73 8.39 7.53 -6.89
C LEU A 73 8.35 8.13 -5.48
N LEU A 74 9.16 7.62 -4.55
CA LEU A 74 9.23 8.11 -3.17
C LEU A 74 9.67 9.59 -3.10
N GLU A 75 10.69 9.98 -3.85
CA GLU A 75 11.13 11.39 -3.97
C GLU A 75 10.05 12.31 -4.55
N ALA A 76 9.16 11.79 -5.40
CA ALA A 76 8.10 12.56 -6.05
C ALA A 76 6.80 12.64 -5.22
N VAL A 77 6.69 11.89 -4.13
CA VAL A 77 5.52 11.91 -3.23
C VAL A 77 5.77 12.56 -1.88
N GLU A 78 7.02 12.88 -1.57
CA GLU A 78 7.42 13.87 -0.56
C GLU A 78 6.99 15.29 -0.97
#